data_AF-A0A8J3ILY0-F1
#
_entry.id   AF-A0A8J3ILY0-F1
#
_cell.length_a   1.000
_cell.length_b   1.000
_cell.length_c   1.000
_cell.angle_alpha   90.00
_cell.angle_beta   90.00
_cell.angle_gamma   90.00
#
_symmetry.space_group_name_H-M   'P 1'
#
loop_
_entity.id
_entity.type
_entity.pdbx_description
1 polymer ?
#
loop_
_entity_poly.entity_id
_entity_poly.type
_entity_poly.pdbx_seq_one_letter_code
_entity_poly.pdbx_strand_id
1 'polypeptide(L)'
;MITHGIYAGEPRDAMHATLSCSPLRYQRLLRGWSQQDVADELYKRCAEEGKADVAICAKLVGRWERGESKPRPIYRKHLCTLYGLTAEQLGWLTGLEA
;
A
#
# COMPACT_ATOMS: atom_id res chain seq x y z
N MET A 1 -23.57 16.04 25.47
CA MET A 1 -23.95 15.56 24.13
C MET A 1 -22.68 15.25 23.35
N ILE A 2 -22.47 13.95 23.06
CA ILE A 2 -21.74 13.35 21.92
C ILE A 2 -20.34 13.91 21.55
N THR A 3 -19.32 13.20 22.07
CA THR A 3 -17.98 12.87 21.52
C THR A 3 -17.32 13.79 20.47
N HIS A 4 -16.42 14.66 20.91
CA HIS A 4 -15.18 14.98 20.17
C HIS A 4 -14.04 14.12 20.72
N GLY A 5 -14.09 12.82 20.41
CA GLY A 5 -13.02 11.89 20.72
C GLY A 5 -11.87 12.05 19.73
N ILE A 6 -10.75 12.56 20.23
CA ILE A 6 -9.37 12.12 19.93
C ILE A 6 -9.08 11.75 18.47
N TYR A 7 -8.52 12.69 17.70
CA TYR A 7 -7.46 12.41 16.71
C TYR A 7 -6.45 13.56 16.72
N ALA A 8 -6.02 13.96 17.91
CA ALA A 8 -4.87 14.86 18.07
C ALA A 8 -3.59 14.00 18.10
N GLY A 9 -2.87 14.01 16.98
CA GLY A 9 -1.43 13.71 16.93
C GLY A 9 -1.01 12.30 17.33
N GLU A 10 -1.41 11.28 16.56
CA GLU A 10 -0.61 10.06 16.51
C GLU A 10 0.74 10.40 15.86
N PRO A 11 1.87 9.93 16.41
CA PRO A 11 3.20 10.36 15.98
C PRO A 11 3.45 9.87 14.55
N ARG A 12 3.38 10.79 13.58
CA ARG A 12 3.80 10.56 12.18
C ARG A 12 5.23 10.01 12.12
N ASP A 13 6.03 10.24 13.17
CA ASP A 13 7.42 9.83 13.34
C ASP A 13 7.63 8.41 13.91
N ALA A 14 6.62 7.76 14.51
CA ALA A 14 6.79 6.36 14.97
C ALA A 14 6.86 5.36 13.80
N MET A 15 6.40 5.76 12.60
CA MET A 15 6.48 4.96 11.37
C MET A 15 7.88 4.90 10.76
N HIS A 16 8.79 5.81 11.13
CA HIS A 16 10.14 5.90 10.55
C HIS A 16 11.24 5.25 11.41
N ALA A 17 10.93 4.61 12.54
CA ALA A 17 11.94 4.09 13.47
C ALA A 17 12.21 2.56 13.39
N THR A 18 11.60 1.83 12.45
CA THR A 18 11.93 0.42 12.13
C THR A 18 12.36 0.27 10.66
N LEU A 19 13.46 0.95 10.34
CA LEU A 19 14.03 1.22 9.02
C LEU A 19 14.64 -0.01 8.31
N SER A 20 13.81 -0.92 7.78
CA SER A 20 14.30 -1.85 6.73
C SER A 20 13.25 -2.38 5.76
N CYS A 21 11.96 -2.23 6.04
CA CYS A 21 10.90 -2.73 5.17
C CYS A 21 10.05 -1.57 4.64
N SER A 22 9.76 -1.60 3.34
CA SER A 22 8.85 -0.62 2.72
C SER A 22 7.45 -0.66 3.34
N PRO A 23 6.68 0.44 3.28
CA PRO A 23 5.31 0.49 3.82
C PRO A 23 4.40 -0.63 3.27
N LEU A 24 4.56 -0.99 2.00
CA LEU A 24 3.88 -2.12 1.37
C LEU A 24 4.19 -3.44 2.08
N ARG A 25 5.47 -3.71 2.32
CA ARG A 25 5.91 -4.93 3.01
C ARG A 25 5.40 -4.96 4.45
N TYR A 26 5.40 -3.82 5.13
CA TYR A 26 4.87 -3.70 6.49
C TYR A 26 3.37 -4.06 6.53
N GLN A 27 2.55 -3.46 5.68
CA GLN A 27 1.11 -3.74 5.61
C GLN A 27 0.79 -5.19 5.27
N ARG A 28 1.56 -5.77 4.36
CA ARG A 28 1.44 -7.18 4.00
C ARG A 28 1.73 -8.09 5.21
N LEU A 29 2.84 -7.86 5.91
CA LEU A 29 3.22 -8.66 7.07
C LEU A 29 2.25 -8.49 8.24
N LEU A 30 1.72 -7.29 8.45
CA LEU A 30 0.69 -7.01 9.48
C LEU A 30 -0.57 -7.88 9.29
N ARG A 31 -0.89 -8.21 8.03
CA ARG A 31 -2.04 -9.04 7.66
C ARG A 31 -1.70 -10.54 7.54
N GLY A 32 -0.44 -10.92 7.76
CA GLY A 32 0.03 -12.30 7.56
C GLY A 32 0.05 -12.74 6.10
N TRP A 33 0.13 -11.80 5.15
CA TRP A 33 0.03 -12.08 3.72
C TRP A 33 1.39 -12.38 3.08
N SER A 34 1.38 -13.25 2.08
CA SER A 34 2.47 -13.45 1.14
C SER A 34 2.41 -12.44 0.00
N GLN A 35 3.51 -12.31 -0.77
CA GLN A 35 3.51 -11.45 -1.96
C GLN A 35 2.51 -11.95 -3.02
N GLN A 36 2.20 -13.25 -3.04
CA GLN A 36 1.21 -13.85 -3.93
C GLN A 36 -0.20 -13.46 -3.49
N ASP A 37 -0.51 -13.48 -2.18
CA ASP A 37 -1.82 -13.06 -1.67
C ASP A 37 -2.15 -11.61 -2.07
N VAL A 38 -1.15 -10.71 -2.01
CA VAL A 38 -1.29 -9.33 -2.48
C VAL A 38 -1.58 -9.28 -3.98
N ALA A 39 -0.89 -10.09 -4.78
CA ALA A 39 -1.10 -10.15 -6.22
C ALA A 39 -2.49 -10.69 -6.57
N ASP A 40 -2.95 -11.74 -5.88
CA ASP A 40 -4.25 -12.37 -6.08
C ASP A 40 -5.39 -11.41 -5.70
N GLU A 41 -5.28 -10.69 -4.59
CA GLU A 41 -6.27 -9.69 -4.19
C GLU A 41 -6.32 -8.49 -5.15
N LEU A 42 -5.17 -8.04 -5.64
CA LEU A 42 -5.11 -7.03 -6.69
C LEU A 42 -5.76 -7.52 -7.99
N TYR A 43 -5.47 -8.76 -8.38
CA TYR A 43 -6.04 -9.37 -9.58
C TYR A 43 -7.55 -9.43 -9.50
N LYS A 44 -8.11 -9.93 -8.39
CA LYS A 44 -9.57 -9.98 -8.15
C LYS A 44 -10.21 -8.60 -8.28
N ARG A 45 -9.64 -7.57 -7.64
CA ARG A 45 -10.15 -6.20 -7.71
C ARG A 45 -10.08 -5.59 -9.11
N CYS A 46 -9.01 -5.89 -9.86
CA CYS A 46 -8.92 -5.45 -11.26
C CYS A 46 -9.92 -6.20 -12.15
N ALA A 47 -10.13 -7.49 -11.92
CA ALA A 47 -11.12 -8.29 -12.63
C ALA A 47 -12.56 -7.79 -12.36
N GLU A 48 -12.88 -7.42 -11.11
CA GLU A 48 -14.16 -6.79 -10.75
C GLU A 48 -14.40 -5.45 -11.46
N GLU A 49 -13.35 -4.67 -11.72
CA GLU A 49 -13.42 -3.44 -12.53
C GLU A 49 -13.49 -3.71 -14.05
N GLY A 50 -13.60 -4.97 -14.49
CA GLY A 50 -13.63 -5.36 -15.90
C GLY A 50 -12.26 -5.31 -16.58
N LYS A 51 -11.17 -5.22 -15.81
CA LYS A 51 -9.79 -5.16 -16.30
C LYS A 51 -9.09 -6.48 -16.00
N ALA A 52 -9.53 -7.52 -16.69
CA ALA A 52 -9.02 -8.89 -16.52
C ALA A 52 -7.61 -9.11 -17.14
N ASP A 53 -7.14 -8.21 -18.02
CA ASP A 53 -5.84 -8.31 -18.71
C ASP A 53 -4.64 -7.91 -17.84
N VAL A 54 -4.83 -7.86 -16.53
CA VAL A 54 -3.87 -7.30 -15.60
C VAL A 54 -2.92 -8.41 -15.14
N ALA A 55 -1.75 -8.48 -15.79
CA ALA A 55 -0.68 -9.40 -15.43
C ALA A 55 0.05 -8.95 -14.15
N ILE A 56 -0.54 -9.22 -12.99
CA ILE A 56 0.09 -9.01 -11.68
C ILE A 56 0.57 -10.33 -11.07
N CYS A 57 1.76 -10.30 -10.48
CA CYS A 57 2.38 -11.48 -9.86
C CYS A 57 3.20 -11.09 -8.62
N ALA A 58 3.49 -12.05 -7.76
CA ALA A 58 4.29 -11.84 -6.54
C ALA A 58 5.65 -11.17 -6.82
N LYS A 59 6.30 -11.49 -7.95
CA LYS A 59 7.57 -10.86 -8.35
C LYS A 59 7.44 -9.35 -8.58
N LEU A 60 6.31 -8.91 -9.12
CA LEU A 60 6.03 -7.48 -9.32
C LEU A 60 5.83 -6.77 -7.98
N VAL A 61 5.10 -7.41 -7.04
CA VAL A 61 4.94 -6.92 -5.66
C VAL A 61 6.30 -6.80 -4.96
N GLY A 62 7.17 -7.82 -5.08
CA GLY A 62 8.52 -7.78 -4.51
C GLY A 62 9.43 -6.71 -5.12
N ARG A 63 9.22 -6.31 -6.39
CA ARG A 63 9.91 -5.15 -6.99
C ARG A 63 9.43 -3.83 -6.38
N TRP A 64 8.12 -3.70 -6.14
CA TRP A 64 7.55 -2.52 -5.49
C TRP A 64 8.01 -2.40 -4.04
N GLU A 65 8.06 -3.52 -3.31
CA GLU A 65 8.54 -3.55 -1.94
C GLU A 65 10.01 -3.15 -1.79
N ARG A 66 10.82 -3.38 -2.81
CA ARG A 66 12.25 -3.00 -2.86
C ARG A 66 12.50 -1.64 -3.48
N GLY A 67 11.47 -0.96 -3.99
CA GLY A 67 11.60 0.31 -4.70
C GLY A 67 12.19 0.22 -6.10
N GLU A 68 12.42 -0.99 -6.65
CA GLU A 68 12.96 -1.20 -8.01
C GLU A 68 12.00 -0.72 -9.10
N SER A 69 10.69 -0.71 -8.81
CA SER A 69 9.66 -0.26 -9.73
C SER A 69 8.53 0.40 -8.97
N LYS A 70 7.90 1.42 -9.58
CA LYS A 70 6.71 2.06 -9.01
C LYS A 70 5.45 1.41 -9.61
N PRO A 71 4.44 1.05 -8.80
CA PRO A 71 3.17 0.57 -9.31
C PRO A 71 2.53 1.61 -10.25
N ARG A 72 1.92 1.14 -11.33
CA ARG A 72 1.11 1.98 -12.24
C ARG A 72 -0.07 2.60 -11.47
N PRO A 73 -0.63 3.75 -11.91
CA PRO A 73 -1.70 4.45 -11.20
C PRO A 73 -2.92 3.58 -10.85
N ILE A 74 -3.29 2.66 -11.75
CA ILE A 74 -4.36 1.68 -11.51
C ILE A 74 -4.12 0.84 -10.25
N TYR A 75 -2.91 0.29 -10.11
CA TYR A 75 -2.54 -0.52 -8.95
C TYR A 75 -2.46 0.31 -7.69
N ARG A 76 -2.02 1.58 -7.80
CA ARG A 76 -1.97 2.48 -6.65
C ARG A 76 -3.35 2.70 -6.06
N LYS A 77 -4.34 2.97 -6.89
CA LYS A 77 -5.74 3.11 -6.46
C LYS A 77 -6.19 1.86 -5.69
N HIS A 78 -6.02 0.67 -6.28
CA HIS A 78 -6.46 -0.58 -5.65
C HIS A 78 -5.72 -0.90 -4.36
N LEU A 79 -4.41 -0.66 -4.30
CA LEU A 79 -3.60 -0.87 -3.11
C LEU A 79 -3.94 0.11 -1.99
N CYS A 80 -4.20 1.39 -2.31
CA CYS A 80 -4.71 2.37 -1.36
C CYS A 80 -6.02 1.89 -0.75
N THR A 81 -6.95 1.42 -1.59
CA THR A 81 -8.24 0.86 -1.13
C THR A 81 -8.06 -0.45 -0.33
N LEU A 82 -7.13 -1.32 -0.74
CA LEU A 82 -6.87 -2.61 -0.10
C LEU A 82 -6.33 -2.43 1.33
N TYR A 83 -5.41 -1.48 1.50
CA TYR A 83 -4.77 -1.22 2.80
C TYR A 83 -5.46 -0.14 3.62
N GLY A 84 -6.36 0.64 3.02
CA GLY A 84 -6.98 1.80 3.68
C GLY A 84 -5.99 2.94 3.90
N LEU A 85 -4.96 3.04 3.05
CA LEU A 85 -3.87 4.01 3.17
C LEU A 85 -3.80 4.90 1.93
N THR A 86 -3.24 6.10 2.08
CA THR A 86 -2.97 6.99 0.95
C THR A 86 -1.68 6.60 0.22
N ALA A 87 -1.51 7.12 -1.00
CA ALA A 87 -0.30 6.89 -1.79
C ALA A 87 0.97 7.51 -1.15
N GLU A 88 0.81 8.55 -0.33
CA GLU A 88 1.86 9.15 0.50
C GLU A 88 2.30 8.19 1.62
N GLN A 89 1.32 7.65 2.37
CA GLN A 89 1.58 6.68 3.43
C GLN A 89 2.19 5.37 2.91
N LEU A 90 1.90 5.00 1.65
CA LEU A 90 2.50 3.85 0.97
C LEU A 90 3.89 4.16 0.37
N GLY A 91 4.39 5.38 0.49
CA GLY A 91 5.73 5.78 0.05
C GLY A 91 5.87 6.02 -1.46
N TRP A 92 4.77 6.27 -2.17
CA TRP A 92 4.80 6.57 -3.62
C TRP A 92 4.78 8.06 -3.94
N LEU A 93 4.29 8.87 -3.00
CA LEU A 93 4.39 10.32 -3.02
C LEU A 93 5.33 10.71 -1.90
N THR A 94 6.56 11.09 -2.24
CA THR A 94 7.36 11.93 -1.36
C THR A 94 6.73 13.32 -1.48
N GLY A 95 6.22 13.88 -0.38
CA GLY A 95 5.65 15.21 -0.37
C GLY A 95 6.60 16.21 -1.05
N LEU A 96 6.01 17.11 -1.84
CA LEU A 96 6.65 18.31 -2.37
C LEU A 96 7.58 18.92 -1.29
N GLU A 97 8.86 19.07 -1.62
CA GLU A 97 9.63 20.19 -1.08
C GLU A 97 8.86 21.47 -1.46
N ALA A 98 8.60 22.30 -0.45
CA ALA A 98 7.89 23.57 -0.55
C ALA A 98 8.67 24.61 -1.36
#